data_AF-A0A7D9E5E2-F1
#
_entry.id   AF-A0A7D9E5E2-F1
#
_cell.length_a   1.000
_cell.length_b   1.000
_cell.length_c   1.000
_cell.angle_alpha   90.00
_cell.angle_beta   90.00
_cell.angle_gamma   90.00
#
_symmetry.space_group_name_H-M   'P 1'
#
loop_
_entity.id
_entity.type
_entity.pdbx_description
1 polymer ?
#
loop_
_entity_poly.entity_id
_entity_poly.type
_entity_poly.pdbx_seq_one_letter_code
_entity_poly.pdbx_strand_id
1 'polypeptide(L)' 'MTRSTSDLLTFGTAFGRYKFKRMPYGIHSASEIFHLEISKIIAGCEGAVNSQDNIIVWNFGEKPRKFMINAWRKSLQKPE' A
#
# COMPACT_ATOMS: atom_id res chain seq x y z
N MET A 1 10.37 2.92 4.63
CA MET A 1 11.43 3.87 4.23
C MET A 1 12.42 3.98 5.38
N THR A 2 13.69 3.65 5.20
CA THR A 2 14.71 3.82 6.24
C THR A 2 15.38 5.18 6.09
N ARG A 3 16.16 5.61 7.09
CA ARG A 3 16.95 6.84 6.99
C ARG A 3 17.94 6.80 5.82
N SER A 4 18.64 5.67 5.65
CA SER A 4 19.61 5.48 4.57
C SER A 4 18.98 5.56 3.18
N THR A 5 17.82 4.92 2.96
CA THR A 5 17.14 5.01 1.66
C THR A 5 16.54 6.38 1.41
N SER A 6 16.05 7.06 2.45
CA SER A 6 15.56 8.43 2.35
C SER A 6 16.66 9.39 1.93
N ASP A 7 17.87 9.27 2.49
CA ASP A 7 19.00 10.13 2.15
C ASP A 7 19.47 9.93 0.69
N LEU A 8 19.41 8.70 0.16
CA LEU A 8 19.67 8.41 -1.26
C LEU A 8 18.62 9.02 -2.19
N LEU A 9 17.38 9.17 -1.72
CA LEU A 9 16.24 9.72 -2.46
C LEU A 9 16.10 11.24 -2.20
N THR A 10 17.22 11.95 -2.11
CA THR A 10 17.25 13.41 -2.00
C THR A 10 17.12 14.04 -3.39
N PHE A 11 16.32 15.10 -3.51
CA PHE A 11 16.14 15.87 -4.74
C PHE A 11 16.30 17.37 -4.47
N GLY A 12 16.70 18.10 -5.51
CA GLY A 12 16.81 19.56 -5.49
C GLY A 12 15.55 20.24 -6.01
N THR A 13 15.25 21.40 -5.44
CA THR A 13 14.27 22.36 -5.96
C THR A 13 14.93 23.74 -6.03
N ALA A 14 14.30 24.71 -6.68
CA ALA A 14 14.77 26.11 -6.65
C ALA A 14 14.87 26.70 -5.22
N PHE A 15 14.23 26.06 -4.24
CA PHE A 15 14.15 26.52 -2.85
C PHE A 15 14.93 25.64 -1.87
N GLY A 16 15.76 24.71 -2.35
CA GLY A 16 16.62 23.88 -1.51
C GLY A 16 16.48 22.38 -1.77
N ARG A 17 17.08 21.59 -0.87
CA ARG A 17 17.16 20.12 -0.97
C ARG A 17 16.16 19.46 -0.06
N TYR A 18 15.43 18.50 -0.61
CA TYR A 18 14.39 17.74 0.08
C TYR A 18 14.64 16.25 -0.12
N LYS A 19 14.04 15.43 0.73
CA LYS A 19 14.11 13.98 0.61
C LYS A 19 12.76 13.35 0.85
N PHE A 20 12.53 12.21 0.21
CA PHE A 20 11.27 11.49 0.36
C PHE A 20 11.17 10.84 1.75
N LYS A 21 10.08 11.14 2.47
CA LYS A 21 9.72 10.49 3.76
C LYS A 21 8.84 9.25 3.58
N ARG A 22 8.23 9.11 2.39
CA ARG A 22 7.41 7.97 1.96
C ARG A 22 7.98 7.43 0.65
N MET A 23 7.59 6.24 0.24
CA MET A 23 8.06 5.64 -1.01
C MET A 23 7.68 6.54 -2.20
N PRO A 24 8.66 7.06 -2.98
CA PRO A 24 8.36 7.83 -4.18
C PRO A 24 7.89 6.92 -5.31
N TYR A 25 7.24 7.52 -6.30
CA TYR A 25 7.00 6.89 -7.59
C TYR A 25 8.28 6.89 -8.44
N GLY A 26 8.37 5.95 -9.38
CA GLY A 26 9.41 5.92 -10.42
C GLY A 26 10.72 5.25 -10.03
N ILE A 27 10.86 4.73 -8.81
CA ILE A 27 12.00 3.88 -8.44
C ILE A 27 11.68 2.41 -8.74
N HIS A 28 12.65 1.66 -9.23
CA HIS A 28 12.44 0.28 -9.68
C HIS A 28 11.78 -0.62 -8.64
N SER A 29 12.23 -0.56 -7.38
CA SER A 29 11.75 -1.43 -6.31
C SER A 29 10.42 -1.00 -5.68
N ALA A 30 9.82 0.11 -6.09
CA ALA A 30 8.60 0.62 -5.46
C ALA A 30 7.45 -0.37 -5.60
N SER A 31 7.29 -0.97 -6.78
CA SER A 31 6.16 -1.87 -7.07
C SER A 31 6.22 -3.15 -6.24
N GLU A 32 7.40 -3.77 -6.12
CA GLU A 32 7.59 -5.01 -5.35
C GLU A 32 7.41 -4.75 -3.86
N ILE A 33 7.95 -3.64 -3.35
CA ILE A 33 7.78 -3.25 -1.95
C ILE A 33 6.30 -2.95 -1.67
N PHE A 34 5.63 -2.19 -2.54
CA PHE A 34 4.21 -1.90 -2.38
C PHE A 34 3.38 -3.19 -2.37
N HIS A 35 3.62 -4.06 -3.34
CA HIS A 35 2.92 -5.33 -3.46
C HIS A 35 3.13 -6.20 -2.22
N LEU A 36 4.36 -6.31 -1.72
CA LEU A 36 4.64 -7.05 -0.49
C LEU A 36 3.93 -6.47 0.73
N GLU A 37 3.97 -5.15 0.93
CA GLU A 37 3.35 -4.50 2.09
C GLU A 37 1.83 -4.60 2.06
N ILE A 38 1.19 -4.44 0.89
CA ILE A 38 -0.25 -4.68 0.74
C ILE A 38 -0.58 -6.14 1.05
N SER A 39 0.17 -7.11 0.51
CA SER A 39 -0.05 -8.53 0.82
C SER A 39 0.01 -8.83 2.32
N LYS A 40 0.93 -8.19 3.07
CA LYS A 40 1.01 -8.30 4.53
C LYS A 40 -0.20 -7.69 5.24
N ILE A 41 -0.63 -6.49 4.84
CA ILE A 41 -1.79 -5.80 5.44
C ILE A 41 -3.04 -6.67 5.34
N ILE A 42 -3.16 -7.44 4.26
CA ILE A 42 -4.38 -8.15 3.91
C ILE A 42 -4.34 -9.65 4.21
N ALA A 43 -3.23 -10.15 4.76
CA ALA A 43 -3.04 -11.57 5.02
C ALA A 43 -4.12 -12.18 5.93
N GLY A 44 -4.74 -11.37 6.80
CA GLY A 44 -5.82 -11.79 7.71
C GLY A 44 -7.23 -11.67 7.10
N CYS A 45 -7.36 -11.26 5.85
CA CYS A 45 -8.64 -11.01 5.21
C CYS A 45 -9.01 -12.14 4.26
N GLU A 46 -9.91 -13.03 4.71
CA GLU A 46 -10.43 -14.11 3.90
C GLU A 46 -11.12 -13.60 2.62
N GLY A 47 -10.92 -14.30 1.51
CA GLY A 47 -11.53 -13.96 0.22
C GLY A 47 -10.92 -12.73 -0.44
N ALA A 48 -9.65 -12.42 -0.17
CA ALA A 48 -8.96 -11.31 -0.79
C ALA A 48 -7.50 -11.62 -1.10
N VAL A 49 -7.03 -11.14 -2.26
CA VAL A 49 -5.64 -11.30 -2.69
C VAL A 49 -5.15 -10.02 -3.33
N ASN A 50 -3.87 -9.75 -3.14
CA ASN A 50 -3.20 -8.62 -3.76
C ASN A 50 -2.76 -8.99 -5.18
N SER A 51 -2.95 -8.08 -6.13
CA SER A 51 -2.62 -8.27 -7.54
C SER A 51 -2.15 -6.94 -8.14
N GLN A 52 -0.84 -6.68 -8.07
CA GLN A 52 -0.23 -5.42 -8.52
C GLN A 52 -0.99 -4.20 -7.96
N ASP A 53 -1.60 -3.39 -8.83
CA ASP A 53 -2.34 -2.17 -8.47
C ASP A 53 -3.77 -2.46 -7.98
N ASN A 54 -4.20 -3.71 -7.98
CA ASN A 54 -5.55 -4.13 -7.62
C ASN A 54 -5.54 -5.06 -6.41
N ILE A 55 -6.63 -5.02 -5.64
CA ILE A 55 -6.96 -6.03 -4.65
C ILE A 55 -8.20 -6.75 -5.14
N ILE A 56 -8.08 -8.05 -5.38
CA ILE A 56 -9.20 -8.88 -5.82
C ILE A 56 -9.92 -9.37 -4.56
N VAL A 57 -11.24 -9.20 -4.52
CA VAL A 57 -12.09 -9.61 -3.38
C VAL A 57 -13.24 -10.48 -3.88
N TRP A 58 -13.42 -11.64 -3.26
CA TRP A 58 -14.47 -12.63 -3.59
C TRP A 58 -15.08 -13.23 -2.32
N ASN A 59 -16.30 -13.76 -2.45
CA ASN A 59 -17.03 -14.43 -1.38
C ASN A 59 -17.83 -15.60 -1.97
N PHE A 60 -17.97 -16.68 -1.23
CA PHE A 60 -18.75 -17.86 -1.64
C PHE A 60 -20.04 -18.05 -0.81
N GLY A 61 -20.60 -16.98 -0.24
CA GLY A 61 -21.85 -17.04 0.55
C GLY A 61 -22.82 -15.89 0.27
N GLU A 62 -24.00 -15.95 0.91
CA GLU A 62 -25.08 -14.96 0.74
C GLU A 62 -24.74 -13.56 1.27
N LYS A 63 -23.65 -13.41 2.03
CA LYS A 63 -23.23 -12.11 2.56
C LYS A 63 -22.99 -11.12 1.40
N PRO A 64 -23.68 -9.96 1.38
CA PRO A 64 -23.55 -9.00 0.30
C PRO A 64 -22.12 -8.51 0.13
N ARG A 65 -21.63 -8.45 -1.11
CA ARG A 65 -20.31 -7.91 -1.49
C ARG A 65 -19.99 -6.56 -0.81
N LYS A 66 -21.00 -5.70 -0.67
CA LYS A 66 -20.88 -4.37 -0.03
C LYS A 66 -20.44 -4.45 1.44
N PHE A 67 -20.87 -5.48 2.17
CA PHE A 67 -20.49 -5.67 3.57
C PHE A 67 -18.98 -5.90 3.70
N MET A 68 -18.40 -6.77 2.86
CA MET A 68 -16.98 -7.08 2.91
C MET A 68 -16.11 -5.88 2.51
N ILE A 69 -16.50 -5.16 1.46
CA ILE A 69 -15.79 -3.94 1.01
C ILE A 69 -15.75 -2.89 2.14
N ASN A 70 -16.84 -2.74 2.89
CA ASN A 70 -16.89 -1.77 3.99
C ASN A 70 -16.06 -2.20 5.20
N ALA A 71 -16.07 -3.49 5.56
CA ALA A 71 -15.19 -4.04 6.60
C ALA A 71 -13.71 -3.83 6.23
N TRP A 72 -13.37 -4.11 4.97
CA TRP A 72 -12.03 -3.91 4.42
C TRP A 72 -11.56 -2.46 4.40
N ARG A 73 -12.42 -1.54 3.97
CA ARG A 73 -12.10 -0.10 3.96
C ARG A 73 -11.75 0.39 5.37
N LYS A 74 -12.45 -0.10 6.39
CA LYS A 74 -12.12 0.20 7.78
C LYS A 74 -10.75 -0.37 8.20
N SER A 75 -10.39 -1.57 7.73
CA SER A 75 -9.08 -2.17 8.03
C SER A 75 -7.91 -1.45 7.35
N LEU A 76 -8.11 -0.91 6.14
CA LEU A 76 -7.09 -0.16 5.40
C LEU A 76 -6.87 1.26 5.93
N GLN A 77 -7.91 1.86 6.51
CA GLN A 77 -7.82 3.16 7.18
C GLN A 77 -7.31 2.94 8.62
N LYS A 78 -5.99 3.01 8.83
CA LYS A 78 -5.47 3.13 10.19
C LYS A 78 -6.00 4.43 10.82
N PRO A 79 -6.40 4.43 12.11
CA PRO A 79 -6.57 5.69 12.83
C PRO A 79 -5.24 6.44 12.80
N GLU A 80 -5.32 7.77 12.59
CA GLU A 80 -4.16 8.66 12.49
C GLU A 80 -3.23 8.59 13.71
#